data_AF-A0AAW4CD74-F1
#
_entry.id   AF-A0AAW4CD74-F1
#
_cell.length_a   1.000
_cell.length_b   1.000
_cell.length_c   1.000
_cell.angle_alpha   90.00
_cell.angle_beta   90.00
_cell.angle_gamma   90.00
#
_symmetry.space_group_name_H-M   'P 1'
#
loop_
_entity.id
_entity.type
_entity.pdbx_description
1 polymer ?
#
loop_
_entity_poly.entity_id
_entity_poly.type
_entity_poly.pdbx_seq_one_letter_code
_entity_poly.pdbx_strand_id
1 'polypeptide(L)'
;MYKKLSFSLLLCLFLAACSKQPQPYESFEDAQVALKTLNMALVQPDAKKIDRITKEQLVFSDAYLVKRHSIYQNLMGMELNLNQIAQVNYLVIAERFPERYFNWPAQVNVLKNMLAFEGSKSTPDNIITWLKLTQDTLDSAKQSNLKLNKIELTLLQSYVLSAIGSNDVQPALKSHIRAFSDYLASYKPRGSVGLRGLPNGSQWYQSKLNYFSGEVHSPLEWVTLLNENIKVLDRVAIDSKLSISHKKSFLVQYLSNEKLIEGLDWQADYHDLPAMASNMNMSDKDKTLMLAMMESDIGIHYHAWTLPQAKVNLMKRLEITQEEAQYLVEDIILYPGQSFSFIQQII
;
A
#
# COMPACT_ATOMS: atom_id res chain seq x y z
N MET A 1 -11.65 12.02 71.57
CA MET A 1 -12.36 12.67 70.44
C MET A 1 -11.50 13.86 70.02
N TYR A 2 -10.86 14.00 68.85
CA TYR A 2 -11.06 13.52 67.49
C TYR A 2 -9.67 13.20 66.89
N LYS A 3 -9.43 11.96 66.46
CA LYS A 3 -8.23 11.58 65.67
C LYS A 3 -8.58 10.45 64.71
N LYS A 4 -9.50 10.69 63.77
CA LYS A 4 -9.72 9.82 62.59
C LYS A 4 -10.46 10.61 61.51
N LEU A 5 -9.77 11.50 60.78
CA LEU A 5 -10.30 12.07 59.53
C LEU A 5 -9.18 12.80 58.76
N SER A 6 -8.11 12.08 58.41
CA SER A 6 -7.03 12.65 57.59
C SER A 6 -6.41 11.65 56.62
N PHE A 7 -7.10 10.55 56.31
CA PHE A 7 -6.59 9.53 55.39
C PHE A 7 -7.53 9.21 54.22
N SER A 8 -8.64 9.93 54.08
CA SER A 8 -9.63 9.68 53.03
C SER A 8 -9.66 10.73 51.91
N LEU A 9 -8.89 11.82 52.02
CA LEU A 9 -8.83 12.86 50.98
C LEU A 9 -7.72 12.63 49.94
N LEU A 10 -6.67 11.86 50.28
CA LEU A 10 -5.56 11.60 49.35
C LEU A 10 -5.85 10.47 48.35
N LEU A 11 -6.84 9.60 48.59
CA LEU A 11 -7.24 8.58 47.61
C LEU A 11 -8.14 9.11 46.49
N CYS A 12 -8.79 10.27 46.68
CA CYS A 12 -9.62 10.88 45.64
C CYS A 12 -8.81 11.63 44.55
N LEU A 13 -7.54 11.93 44.80
CA LEU A 13 -6.65 12.60 43.83
C LEU A 13 -6.00 11.64 42.84
N PHE A 14 -6.12 10.32 43.04
CA PHE A 14 -5.73 9.29 42.07
C PHE A 14 -6.92 8.72 41.27
N LEU A 15 -8.12 9.27 41.48
CA LEU A 15 -9.33 8.99 40.70
C LEU A 15 -9.64 10.09 39.67
N ALA A 16 -8.67 10.95 39.37
CA ALA A 16 -8.65 11.67 38.10
C ALA A 16 -8.45 10.62 37.01
N ALA A 17 -9.59 10.17 36.51
CA ALA A 17 -9.82 9.26 35.42
C ALA A 17 -8.63 9.13 34.45
N CYS A 18 -8.41 7.90 34.00
CA CYS A 18 -8.19 7.65 32.58
C CYS A 18 -9.34 8.31 31.79
N SER A 19 -9.38 9.64 31.72
CA SER A 19 -10.20 10.30 30.73
C SER A 19 -9.65 9.80 29.41
N LYS A 20 -10.49 9.11 28.63
CA LYS A 20 -10.20 8.91 27.22
C LYS A 20 -9.76 10.27 26.71
N GLN A 21 -8.52 10.36 26.19
CA GLN A 21 -8.12 11.55 25.47
C GLN A 21 -9.25 11.87 24.49
N PRO A 22 -9.67 13.14 24.37
CA PRO A 22 -10.75 13.48 23.45
C PRO A 22 -10.41 12.88 22.10
N GLN A 23 -11.35 12.09 21.53
CA GLN A 23 -11.14 11.49 20.23
C GLN A 23 -10.92 12.66 19.25
N PRO A 24 -9.74 12.76 18.61
CA PRO A 24 -9.42 13.86 17.72
C PRO A 24 -10.21 13.81 16.41
N TYR A 25 -11.02 12.76 16.20
CA TYR A 25 -11.85 12.50 15.04
C TYR A 25 -13.24 12.10 15.53
N GLU A 26 -14.30 12.67 14.96
CA GLU A 26 -15.68 12.42 15.38
C GLU A 26 -16.36 11.30 14.56
N SER A 27 -15.79 10.97 13.40
CA SER A 27 -16.33 9.97 12.47
C SER A 27 -15.24 9.22 11.69
N PHE A 28 -15.65 8.14 11.00
CA PHE A 28 -14.78 7.41 10.05
C PHE A 28 -14.31 8.32 8.92
N GLU A 29 -15.21 9.18 8.41
CA GLU A 29 -14.96 10.15 7.36
C GLU A 29 -13.91 11.17 7.80
N ASP A 30 -13.98 11.69 9.04
CA ASP A 30 -12.99 12.62 9.56
C ASP A 30 -11.60 11.98 9.66
N ALA A 31 -11.53 10.75 10.15
CA ALA A 31 -10.28 10.00 10.21
C ALA A 31 -9.72 9.70 8.81
N GLN A 32 -10.58 9.40 7.84
CA GLN A 32 -10.19 9.20 6.44
C GLN A 32 -9.64 10.51 5.83
N VAL A 33 -10.26 11.65 6.08
CA VAL A 33 -9.77 12.98 5.65
C VAL A 33 -8.41 13.28 6.27
N ALA A 34 -8.21 12.94 7.54
CA ALA A 34 -6.92 13.09 8.22
C ALA A 34 -5.85 12.18 7.60
N LEU A 35 -6.17 10.93 7.26
CA LEU A 35 -5.27 10.02 6.55
C LEU A 35 -4.94 10.52 5.14
N LYS A 36 -5.93 10.94 4.35
CA LYS A 36 -5.74 11.53 3.02
C LYS A 36 -4.81 12.76 3.09
N THR A 37 -4.99 13.58 4.13
CA THR A 37 -4.12 14.74 4.40
C THR A 37 -2.69 14.33 4.77
N LEU A 38 -2.53 13.34 5.64
CA LEU A 38 -1.21 12.80 6.02
C LEU A 38 -0.48 12.21 4.81
N ASN A 39 -1.24 11.55 3.92
CA ASN A 39 -0.76 10.87 2.73
C ASN A 39 -0.68 11.76 1.49
N MET A 40 -0.71 13.08 1.60
CA MET A 40 -0.76 14.00 0.45
C MET A 40 0.45 13.90 -0.51
N ALA A 41 1.57 13.31 -0.06
CA ALA A 41 2.71 13.02 -0.93
C ALA A 41 2.60 11.64 -1.62
N LEU A 42 1.68 10.78 -1.17
CA LEU A 42 1.33 9.48 -1.76
C LEU A 42 0.19 9.60 -2.78
N VAL A 43 -0.81 10.40 -2.47
CA VAL A 43 -1.89 10.72 -3.42
C VAL A 43 -1.53 11.99 -4.19
N GLN A 44 -1.81 12.02 -5.50
CA GLN A 44 -1.58 13.24 -6.28
C GLN A 44 -2.34 14.40 -5.63
N PRO A 45 -1.70 15.55 -5.36
CA PRO A 45 -2.44 16.74 -5.03
C PRO A 45 -3.16 17.19 -6.30
N ASP A 46 -4.43 16.82 -6.46
CA ASP A 46 -5.30 17.50 -7.40
C ASP A 46 -5.42 18.95 -6.94
N ALA A 47 -4.54 19.80 -7.49
CA ALA A 47 -4.58 21.26 -7.48
C ALA A 47 -4.96 21.97 -6.16
N LYS A 48 -4.82 21.34 -4.99
CA LYS A 48 -4.96 22.04 -3.73
C LYS A 48 -3.72 22.91 -3.55
N LYS A 49 -3.95 24.22 -3.40
CA LYS A 49 -2.95 25.25 -3.06
C LYS A 49 -2.39 25.01 -1.66
N ILE A 50 -1.79 23.85 -1.42
CA ILE A 50 -1.04 23.57 -0.20
C ILE A 50 0.35 24.13 -0.46
N ASP A 51 0.69 25.15 0.32
CA ASP A 51 1.93 25.88 0.14
C ASP A 51 3.13 24.97 0.41
N ARG A 52 3.12 24.18 1.50
CA ARG A 52 4.29 23.38 1.91
C ARG A 52 3.91 22.05 2.53
N ILE A 53 4.69 21.01 2.21
CA ILE A 53 4.71 19.74 2.95
C ILE A 53 5.29 19.98 4.34
N THR A 54 4.67 19.45 5.38
CA THR A 54 5.17 19.46 6.76
C THR A 54 6.03 18.22 7.06
N LYS A 55 6.72 18.20 8.20
CA LYS A 55 7.52 17.04 8.63
C LYS A 55 6.68 15.76 8.78
N GLU A 56 5.43 15.89 9.26
CA GLU A 56 4.50 14.77 9.42
C GLU A 56 4.05 14.20 8.06
N GLN A 57 4.14 14.98 6.98
CA GLN A 57 3.76 14.57 5.63
C GLN A 57 4.96 14.02 4.83
N LEU A 58 6.15 13.93 5.45
CA LEU A 58 7.27 13.18 4.87
C LEU A 58 6.98 11.69 4.99
N VAL A 59 6.60 11.10 3.86
CA VAL A 59 6.16 9.70 3.73
C VAL A 59 7.09 8.77 4.50
N PHE A 60 6.52 8.00 5.42
CA PHE A 60 7.19 7.01 6.27
C PHE A 60 8.34 7.53 7.16
N SER A 61 8.45 8.85 7.37
CA SER A 61 9.26 9.39 8.47
C SER A 61 8.69 8.99 9.84
N ASP A 62 9.48 9.09 10.90
CA ASP A 62 9.00 8.81 12.26
C ASP A 62 7.79 9.67 12.64
N ALA A 63 7.79 10.95 12.26
CA ALA A 63 6.66 11.86 12.49
C ALA A 63 5.40 11.40 11.75
N TYR A 64 5.56 10.98 10.49
CA TYR A 64 4.48 10.39 9.70
C TYR A 64 3.93 9.11 10.34
N LEU A 65 4.82 8.19 10.74
CA LEU A 65 4.46 6.90 11.33
C LEU A 65 3.72 7.08 12.67
N VAL A 66 4.19 7.98 13.53
CA VAL A 66 3.51 8.31 14.80
C VAL A 66 2.11 8.87 14.54
N LYS A 67 1.96 9.79 13.58
CA LYS A 67 0.67 10.38 13.25
C LYS A 67 -0.29 9.34 12.65
N ARG A 68 0.20 8.49 11.74
CA ARG A 68 -0.56 7.39 11.12
C ARG A 68 -1.06 6.42 12.19
N HIS A 69 -0.16 5.97 13.07
CA HIS A 69 -0.50 5.08 14.18
C HIS A 69 -1.55 5.69 15.09
N SER A 70 -1.41 6.97 15.44
CA SER A 70 -2.40 7.69 16.24
C SER A 70 -3.78 7.70 15.58
N ILE A 71 -3.87 7.92 14.26
CA ILE A 71 -5.16 7.86 13.55
C ILE A 71 -5.78 6.47 13.65
N TYR A 72 -5.00 5.41 13.42
CA TYR A 72 -5.50 4.04 13.52
C TYR A 72 -5.95 3.66 14.94
N GLN A 73 -5.21 4.07 15.98
CA GLN A 73 -5.63 3.82 17.37
C GLN A 73 -6.94 4.53 17.71
N ASN A 74 -7.18 5.73 17.15
CA ASN A 74 -8.45 6.42 17.33
C ASN A 74 -9.59 5.71 16.61
N LEU A 75 -9.38 5.27 15.36
CA LEU A 75 -10.34 4.46 14.60
C LEU A 75 -10.74 3.17 15.34
N MET A 76 -9.77 2.48 15.97
CA MET A 76 -10.05 1.29 16.79
C MET A 76 -10.96 1.56 18.00
N GLY A 77 -11.06 2.82 18.45
CA GLY A 77 -11.93 3.24 19.54
C GLY A 77 -13.30 3.76 19.12
N MET A 78 -13.60 3.79 17.82
CA MET A 78 -14.88 4.25 17.27
C MET A 78 -15.90 3.12 17.12
N GLU A 79 -17.17 3.48 16.96
CA GLU A 79 -18.20 2.55 16.49
C GLU A 79 -18.10 2.45 14.97
N LEU A 80 -17.70 1.27 14.48
CA LEU A 80 -17.43 1.00 13.06
C LEU A 80 -18.27 -0.19 12.59
N ASN A 81 -18.60 -0.23 11.29
CA ASN A 81 -19.22 -1.42 10.69
C ASN A 81 -18.17 -2.54 10.48
N LEU A 82 -18.64 -3.76 10.15
CA LEU A 82 -17.77 -4.94 10.03
C LEU A 82 -16.63 -4.76 9.02
N ASN A 83 -16.90 -4.16 7.86
CA ASN A 83 -15.88 -3.96 6.82
C ASN A 83 -14.84 -2.93 7.27
N GLN A 84 -15.29 -1.83 7.89
CA GLN A 84 -14.42 -0.82 8.48
C GLN A 84 -13.53 -1.43 9.58
N ILE A 85 -14.08 -2.29 10.45
CA ILE A 85 -13.30 -3.00 11.48
C ILE A 85 -12.24 -3.88 10.84
N ALA A 86 -12.61 -4.66 9.81
CA ALA A 86 -11.67 -5.53 9.11
C ALA A 86 -10.52 -4.74 8.47
N GLN A 87 -10.84 -3.60 7.84
CA GLN A 87 -9.84 -2.72 7.23
C GLN A 87 -8.92 -2.05 8.25
N VAL A 88 -9.46 -1.53 9.36
CA VAL A 88 -8.64 -0.94 10.44
C VAL A 88 -7.69 -1.99 11.02
N ASN A 89 -8.18 -3.19 11.29
CA ASN A 89 -7.35 -4.29 11.80
C ASN A 89 -6.22 -4.65 10.82
N TYR A 90 -6.53 -4.76 9.53
CA TYR A 90 -5.53 -4.99 8.49
C TYR A 90 -4.47 -3.88 8.45
N LEU A 91 -4.88 -2.61 8.49
CA LEU A 91 -3.96 -1.48 8.43
C LEU A 91 -3.07 -1.37 9.67
N VAL A 92 -3.59 -1.67 10.86
CA VAL A 92 -2.81 -1.75 12.11
C VAL A 92 -1.78 -2.90 12.05
N ILE A 93 -2.18 -4.05 11.49
CA ILE A 93 -1.27 -5.16 11.24
C ILE A 93 -0.17 -4.75 10.24
N ALA A 94 -0.53 -4.02 9.18
CA ALA A 94 0.39 -3.53 8.16
C ALA A 94 1.52 -2.65 8.72
N GLU A 95 1.28 -1.88 9.79
CA GLU A 95 2.32 -1.06 10.45
C GLU A 95 3.50 -1.87 11.01
N ARG A 96 3.28 -3.16 11.29
CA ARG A 96 4.29 -4.06 11.87
C ARG A 96 5.17 -4.73 10.82
N PHE A 97 4.78 -4.67 9.55
CA PHE A 97 5.47 -5.35 8.47
C PHE A 97 6.59 -4.50 7.85
N PRO A 98 7.45 -5.12 7.04
CA PRO A 98 8.62 -4.43 6.52
C PRO A 98 8.36 -3.26 5.57
N GLU A 99 7.12 -2.93 5.20
CA GLU A 99 6.77 -1.73 4.42
C GLU A 99 7.41 -0.46 5.02
N ARG A 100 7.53 -0.36 6.34
CA ARG A 100 8.18 0.77 7.03
C ARG A 100 9.69 0.91 6.74
N TYR A 101 10.32 -0.11 6.16
CA TYR A 101 11.73 -0.07 5.73
C TYR A 101 11.87 0.30 4.24
N PHE A 102 10.75 0.54 3.56
CA PHE A 102 10.67 0.99 2.17
C PHE A 102 9.92 2.32 2.11
N ASN A 103 10.57 3.39 2.60
CA ASN A 103 9.95 4.72 2.73
C ASN A 103 9.44 5.32 1.42
N TRP A 104 9.89 4.80 0.28
CA TRP A 104 9.36 5.13 -1.02
C TRP A 104 8.55 3.93 -1.57
N PRO A 105 7.21 3.97 -1.47
CA PRO A 105 6.36 2.96 -2.12
C PRO A 105 6.50 3.07 -3.64
N ALA A 106 6.93 1.99 -4.29
CA ALA A 106 7.30 1.99 -5.71
C ALA A 106 6.13 2.27 -6.66
N GLN A 107 4.88 2.10 -6.20
CA GLN A 107 3.67 2.40 -6.96
C GLN A 107 3.49 3.90 -7.23
N VAL A 108 4.14 4.76 -6.42
CA VAL A 108 3.92 6.20 -6.43
C VAL A 108 5.22 6.94 -6.72
N ASN A 109 5.16 7.89 -7.66
CA ASN A 109 6.23 8.88 -7.82
C ASN A 109 6.11 9.98 -6.74
N VAL A 110 6.52 9.63 -5.51
CA VAL A 110 6.47 10.53 -4.34
C VAL A 110 7.27 11.81 -4.62
N LEU A 111 8.44 11.70 -5.23
CA LEU A 111 9.26 12.86 -5.59
C LEU A 111 8.50 13.85 -6.50
N LYS A 112 7.84 13.36 -7.55
CA LYS A 112 6.99 14.21 -8.41
C LYS A 112 5.87 14.86 -7.61
N ASN A 113 5.21 14.13 -6.72
CA ASN A 113 4.15 14.68 -5.89
C ASN A 113 4.68 15.78 -4.95
N MET A 114 5.83 15.56 -4.29
CA MET A 114 6.45 16.55 -3.42
C MET A 114 6.92 17.80 -4.18
N LEU A 115 7.38 17.65 -5.42
CA LEU A 115 7.75 18.75 -6.31
C LEU A 115 6.56 19.57 -6.80
N ALA A 116 5.33 19.03 -6.72
CA ALA A 116 4.12 19.74 -7.14
C ALA A 116 3.68 20.83 -6.14
N PHE A 117 4.21 20.84 -4.91
CA PHE A 117 3.88 21.85 -3.90
C PHE A 117 4.58 23.17 -4.20
N GLU A 118 3.87 24.30 -4.14
CA GLU A 118 4.42 25.62 -4.51
C GLU A 118 5.66 26.01 -3.71
N GLY A 119 5.66 25.77 -2.40
CA GLY A 119 6.77 26.03 -1.51
C GLY A 119 8.01 25.17 -1.78
N SER A 120 7.88 24.04 -2.51
CA SER A 120 9.04 23.25 -2.94
C SER A 120 9.91 23.99 -3.97
N LYS A 121 9.32 24.96 -4.69
CA LYS A 121 10.03 25.85 -5.63
C LYS A 121 10.89 26.90 -4.95
N SER A 122 10.69 27.14 -3.65
CA SER A 122 11.45 28.15 -2.88
C SER A 122 12.24 27.57 -1.70
N THR A 123 11.83 26.42 -1.15
CA THR A 123 12.49 25.79 0.01
C THR A 123 12.45 24.26 -0.13
N PRO A 124 13.42 23.64 -0.83
CA PRO A 124 13.42 22.20 -1.11
C PRO A 124 13.90 21.33 0.07
N ASP A 125 14.18 21.91 1.24
CA ASP A 125 14.81 21.24 2.39
C ASP A 125 14.08 19.97 2.83
N ASN A 126 12.75 19.96 2.76
CA ASN A 126 11.94 18.79 3.10
C ASN A 126 12.11 17.65 2.09
N ILE A 127 12.28 17.96 0.80
CA ILE A 127 12.57 16.95 -0.24
C ILE A 127 13.98 16.40 -0.03
N ILE A 128 14.97 17.27 0.22
CA ILE A 128 16.36 16.87 0.48
C ILE A 128 16.42 15.96 1.72
N THR A 129 15.74 16.36 2.80
CA THR A 129 15.63 15.59 4.04
C THR A 129 15.02 14.22 3.77
N TRP A 130 13.93 14.15 3.00
CA TRP A 130 13.25 12.90 2.69
C TRP A 130 14.07 11.97 1.78
N LEU A 131 14.80 12.51 0.79
CA LEU A 131 15.72 11.72 -0.04
C LEU A 131 16.82 11.09 0.82
N LYS A 132 17.42 11.86 1.73
CA LYS A 132 18.44 11.35 2.66
C LYS A 132 17.84 10.29 3.59
N LEU A 133 16.68 10.55 4.19
CA LEU A 133 15.97 9.59 5.03
C LEU A 133 15.70 8.27 4.27
N THR A 134 15.29 8.36 3.00
CA THR A 134 15.03 7.19 2.16
C THR A 134 16.30 6.39 1.92
N GLN A 135 17.42 7.05 1.61
CA GLN A 135 18.71 6.39 1.47
C GLN A 135 19.16 5.70 2.76
N ASP A 136 19.16 6.44 3.88
CA ASP A 136 19.59 5.94 5.20
C ASP A 136 18.73 4.74 5.64
N THR A 137 17.43 4.79 5.38
CA THR A 137 16.50 3.68 5.68
C THR A 137 16.78 2.47 4.82
N LEU A 138 17.02 2.64 3.51
CA LEU A 138 17.38 1.55 2.62
C LEU A 138 18.73 0.90 3.01
N ASP A 139 19.71 1.68 3.47
CA ASP A 139 20.98 1.15 3.96
C ASP A 139 20.83 0.37 5.27
N SER A 140 20.00 0.87 6.20
CA SER A 140 19.64 0.14 7.42
C SER A 140 18.90 -1.17 7.11
N ALA A 141 17.92 -1.11 6.19
CA ALA A 141 17.13 -2.25 5.75
C ALA A 141 18.00 -3.39 5.17
N LYS A 142 19.05 -3.05 4.40
CA LYS A 142 20.00 -4.03 3.85
C LYS A 142 20.65 -4.89 4.93
N GLN A 143 20.91 -4.33 6.12
CA GLN A 143 21.52 -5.06 7.25
C GLN A 143 20.61 -6.18 7.76
N SER A 144 19.29 -6.02 7.59
CA SER A 144 18.27 -7.01 7.92
C SER A 144 17.81 -7.83 6.71
N ASN A 145 18.56 -7.80 5.59
CA ASN A 145 18.21 -8.42 4.32
C ASN A 145 16.83 -7.98 3.75
N LEU A 146 16.39 -6.78 4.10
CA LEU A 146 15.22 -6.12 3.51
C LEU A 146 15.70 -5.29 2.32
N LYS A 147 15.45 -5.78 1.11
CA LYS A 147 15.93 -5.17 -0.14
C LYS A 147 14.81 -5.00 -1.14
N LEU A 148 14.86 -3.93 -1.92
CA LEU A 148 13.98 -3.72 -3.07
C LEU A 148 14.11 -4.89 -4.05
N ASN A 149 13.03 -5.27 -4.72
CA ASN A 149 13.10 -6.15 -5.89
C ASN A 149 13.47 -5.34 -7.13
N LYS A 150 13.71 -6.04 -8.23
CA LYS A 150 14.10 -5.42 -9.50
C LYS A 150 13.03 -4.47 -10.08
N ILE A 151 11.74 -4.76 -9.93
CA ILE A 151 10.65 -3.90 -10.42
C ILE A 151 10.58 -2.61 -9.60
N GLU A 152 10.55 -2.73 -8.27
CA GLU A 152 10.58 -1.61 -7.33
C GLU A 152 11.79 -0.69 -7.60
N LEU A 153 12.98 -1.27 -7.75
CA LEU A 153 14.21 -0.52 -8.04
C LEU A 153 14.13 0.21 -9.39
N THR A 154 13.69 -0.46 -10.45
CA THR A 154 13.56 0.15 -11.78
C THR A 154 12.57 1.31 -11.77
N LEU A 155 11.45 1.20 -11.06
CA LEU A 155 10.49 2.30 -10.90
C LEU A 155 11.13 3.50 -10.20
N LEU A 156 11.82 3.29 -9.07
CA LEU A 156 12.46 4.39 -8.35
C LEU A 156 13.55 5.07 -9.19
N GLN A 157 14.36 4.29 -9.92
CA GLN A 157 15.35 4.83 -10.86
C GLN A 157 14.69 5.69 -11.94
N SER A 158 13.57 5.23 -12.51
CA SER A 158 12.84 5.99 -13.54
C SER A 158 12.30 7.33 -13.01
N TYR A 159 11.79 7.36 -11.77
CA TYR A 159 11.28 8.56 -11.13
C TYR A 159 12.36 9.61 -10.89
N VAL A 160 13.51 9.16 -10.40
CA VAL A 160 14.67 10.02 -10.13
C VAL A 160 15.26 10.58 -11.43
N LEU A 161 15.42 9.74 -12.46
CA LEU A 161 15.90 10.18 -13.78
C LEU A 161 14.95 11.20 -14.43
N SER A 162 13.65 10.97 -14.34
CA SER A 162 12.64 11.93 -14.82
C SER A 162 12.75 13.28 -14.11
N ALA A 163 12.97 13.29 -12.79
CA ALA A 163 13.14 14.52 -12.02
C ALA A 163 14.45 15.26 -12.37
N ILE A 164 15.55 14.55 -12.64
CA ILE A 164 16.83 15.15 -13.08
C ILE A 164 16.65 15.89 -14.41
N GLY A 165 15.90 15.29 -15.34
CA GLY A 165 15.62 15.87 -16.67
C GLY A 165 14.62 17.02 -16.66
N SER A 166 13.89 17.25 -15.57
CA SER A 166 12.88 18.31 -15.49
C SER A 166 13.51 19.70 -15.33
N ASN A 167 12.98 20.69 -16.05
CA ASN A 167 13.37 22.09 -15.91
C ASN A 167 12.78 22.76 -14.66
N ASP A 168 11.74 22.16 -14.07
CA ASP A 168 11.03 22.70 -12.90
C ASP A 168 11.77 22.45 -11.58
N VAL A 169 12.85 21.67 -11.61
CA VAL A 169 13.65 21.31 -10.44
C VAL A 169 14.87 22.23 -10.32
N GLN A 170 15.00 22.88 -9.16
CA GLN A 170 16.10 23.79 -8.88
C GLN A 170 17.48 23.10 -8.95
N PRO A 171 18.54 23.80 -9.39
CA PRO A 171 19.89 23.22 -9.50
C PRO A 171 20.43 22.60 -8.20
N ALA A 172 20.19 23.24 -7.06
CA ALA A 172 20.61 22.74 -5.75
C ALA A 172 19.92 21.40 -5.40
N LEU A 173 18.62 21.28 -5.67
CA LEU A 173 17.89 20.03 -5.46
C LEU A 173 18.33 18.94 -6.46
N LYS A 174 18.64 19.31 -7.71
CA LYS A 174 19.15 18.37 -8.72
C LYS A 174 20.44 17.66 -8.29
N SER A 175 21.33 18.30 -7.53
CA SER A 175 22.55 17.64 -7.05
C SER A 175 22.22 16.52 -6.05
N HIS A 176 21.29 16.75 -5.13
CA HIS A 176 20.82 15.74 -4.17
C HIS A 176 20.08 14.59 -4.87
N ILE A 177 19.25 14.90 -5.86
CA ILE A 177 18.57 13.89 -6.67
C ILE A 177 19.58 13.03 -7.45
N ARG A 178 20.64 13.63 -8.02
CA ARG A 178 21.72 12.89 -8.69
C ARG A 178 22.47 11.99 -7.72
N ALA A 179 22.84 12.47 -6.54
CA ALA A 179 23.49 11.64 -5.53
C ALA A 179 22.62 10.41 -5.15
N PHE A 180 21.32 10.62 -4.98
CA PHE A 180 20.38 9.52 -4.75
C PHE A 180 20.23 8.58 -5.96
N SER A 181 20.29 9.13 -7.18
CA SER A 181 20.33 8.34 -8.43
C SER A 181 21.54 7.42 -8.48
N ASP A 182 22.72 7.93 -8.14
CA ASP A 182 23.97 7.17 -8.12
C ASP A 182 23.90 6.06 -7.06
N TYR A 183 23.33 6.36 -5.89
CA TYR A 183 23.03 5.37 -4.87
C TYR A 183 22.13 4.24 -5.42
N LEU A 184 21.00 4.57 -6.05
CA LEU A 184 20.09 3.58 -6.63
C LEU A 184 20.72 2.78 -7.77
N ALA A 185 21.63 3.37 -8.56
CA ALA A 185 22.36 2.65 -9.61
C ALA A 185 23.29 1.57 -9.04
N SER A 186 23.85 1.80 -7.85
CA SER A 186 24.69 0.82 -7.13
C SER A 186 23.89 -0.19 -6.29
N TYR A 187 22.58 0.00 -6.15
CA TYR A 187 21.73 -0.80 -5.28
C TYR A 187 21.54 -2.23 -5.84
N LYS A 188 21.81 -3.25 -5.02
CA LYS A 188 21.59 -4.65 -5.40
C LYS A 188 20.18 -5.11 -4.99
N PRO A 189 19.27 -5.40 -5.93
CA PRO A 189 17.94 -5.87 -5.59
C PRO A 189 17.96 -7.31 -5.04
N ARG A 190 16.90 -7.70 -4.32
CA ARG A 190 16.65 -9.10 -3.97
C ARG A 190 16.32 -9.94 -5.20
N GLY A 191 16.62 -11.25 -5.14
CA GLY A 191 16.40 -12.17 -6.25
C GLY A 191 14.91 -12.52 -6.49
N SER A 192 14.14 -12.67 -5.41
CA SER A 192 12.69 -12.93 -5.52
C SER A 192 11.91 -11.63 -5.63
N VAL A 193 10.96 -11.56 -6.56
CA VAL A 193 10.09 -10.39 -6.73
C VAL A 193 8.93 -10.37 -5.72
N GLY A 194 8.45 -11.55 -5.31
CA GLY A 194 7.35 -11.70 -4.36
C GLY A 194 7.72 -11.41 -2.91
N LEU A 195 6.69 -11.40 -2.05
CA LEU A 195 6.84 -11.05 -0.63
C LEU A 195 7.62 -12.11 0.14
N ARG A 196 7.51 -13.41 -0.20
CA ARG A 196 8.31 -14.49 0.42
C ARG A 196 9.82 -14.25 0.40
N GLY A 197 10.32 -13.42 -0.52
CA GLY A 197 11.72 -12.99 -0.56
C GLY A 197 12.16 -12.08 0.59
N LEU A 198 11.24 -11.59 1.41
CA LEU A 198 11.48 -10.70 2.54
C LEU A 198 11.40 -11.45 3.88
N PRO A 199 12.19 -11.08 4.90
CA PRO A 199 11.93 -11.42 6.29
C PRO A 199 10.47 -11.15 6.68
N ASN A 200 9.81 -12.15 7.27
CA ASN A 200 8.38 -12.14 7.61
C ASN A 200 7.40 -11.89 6.43
N GLY A 201 7.88 -12.04 5.20
CA GLY A 201 7.10 -11.76 4.00
C GLY A 201 5.95 -12.73 3.77
N SER A 202 6.06 -13.98 4.24
CA SER A 202 4.96 -14.95 4.19
C SER A 202 3.81 -14.58 5.13
N GLN A 203 4.11 -14.11 6.35
CA GLN A 203 3.11 -13.63 7.31
C GLN A 203 2.47 -12.34 6.80
N TRP A 204 3.26 -11.47 6.17
CA TRP A 204 2.73 -10.27 5.54
C TRP A 204 1.77 -10.62 4.40
N TYR A 205 2.17 -11.53 3.52
CA TYR A 205 1.30 -12.02 2.45
C TYR A 205 0.02 -12.66 2.99
N GLN A 206 0.12 -13.50 4.03
CA GLN A 206 -1.05 -14.08 4.71
C GLN A 206 -2.01 -12.99 5.22
N SER A 207 -1.50 -11.93 5.84
CA SER A 207 -2.37 -10.85 6.34
C SER A 207 -3.11 -10.13 5.21
N LYS A 208 -2.49 -9.98 4.03
CA LYS A 208 -3.13 -9.41 2.84
C LYS A 208 -4.20 -10.35 2.31
N LEU A 209 -3.90 -11.65 2.18
CA LEU A 209 -4.90 -12.64 1.79
C LEU A 209 -6.11 -12.62 2.71
N ASN A 210 -5.91 -12.64 4.04
CA ASN A 210 -7.00 -12.60 5.01
C ASN A 210 -7.89 -11.37 4.86
N TYR A 211 -7.27 -10.20 4.68
CA TYR A 211 -8.03 -8.96 4.52
C TYR A 211 -8.81 -8.93 3.20
N PHE A 212 -8.13 -9.17 2.07
CA PHE A 212 -8.77 -9.05 0.76
C PHE A 212 -9.80 -10.15 0.52
N SER A 213 -9.58 -11.38 1.00
CA SER A 213 -10.56 -12.47 0.86
C SER A 213 -11.72 -12.39 1.83
N GLY A 214 -11.53 -11.77 3.01
CA GLY A 214 -12.44 -11.91 4.14
C GLY A 214 -12.39 -13.29 4.83
N GLU A 215 -11.51 -14.19 4.40
CA GLU A 215 -11.42 -15.58 4.85
C GLU A 215 -10.01 -15.92 5.37
N VAL A 216 -9.91 -16.94 6.23
CA VAL A 216 -8.63 -17.35 6.82
C VAL A 216 -8.20 -18.71 6.28
N HIS A 217 -7.54 -18.68 5.13
CA HIS A 217 -6.89 -19.84 4.51
C HIS A 217 -5.40 -19.59 4.30
N SER A 218 -4.59 -20.61 4.54
CA SER A 218 -3.18 -20.61 4.16
C SER A 218 -3.03 -20.52 2.63
N PRO A 219 -1.89 -20.01 2.12
CA PRO A 219 -1.66 -19.97 0.68
C PRO A 219 -1.82 -21.32 -0.02
N LEU A 220 -1.50 -22.43 0.64
CA LEU A 220 -1.69 -23.77 0.08
C LEU A 220 -3.16 -24.19 0.00
N GLU A 221 -3.97 -23.83 0.98
CA GLU A 221 -5.42 -24.06 0.94
C GLU A 221 -6.05 -23.27 -0.20
N TRP A 222 -5.64 -22.00 -0.38
CA TRP A 222 -6.06 -21.21 -1.53
C TRP A 222 -5.68 -21.87 -2.87
N VAL A 223 -4.47 -22.41 -3.01
CA VAL A 223 -4.09 -23.13 -4.24
C VAL A 223 -5.05 -24.28 -4.55
N THR A 224 -5.45 -25.05 -3.55
CA THR A 224 -6.40 -26.15 -3.71
C THR A 224 -7.75 -25.63 -4.21
N LEU A 225 -8.30 -24.63 -3.52
CA LEU A 225 -9.59 -24.00 -3.84
C LEU A 225 -9.62 -23.38 -5.25
N LEU A 226 -8.56 -22.67 -5.64
CA LEU A 226 -8.44 -22.06 -6.96
C LEU A 226 -8.32 -23.13 -8.07
N ASN A 227 -7.55 -24.19 -7.84
CA ASN A 227 -7.36 -25.25 -8.83
C ASN A 227 -8.65 -26.01 -9.16
N GLU A 228 -9.58 -26.14 -8.21
CA GLU A 228 -10.89 -26.74 -8.45
C GLU A 228 -11.73 -25.89 -9.41
N ASN A 229 -11.60 -24.57 -9.32
CA ASN A 229 -12.34 -23.62 -10.15
C ASN A 229 -11.68 -23.35 -11.52
N ILE A 230 -10.34 -23.44 -11.60
CA ILE A 230 -9.59 -23.11 -12.83
C ILE A 230 -9.63 -24.23 -13.87
N LYS A 231 -9.78 -25.49 -13.47
CA LYS A 231 -9.70 -26.65 -14.38
C LYS A 231 -10.80 -26.70 -15.45
N VAL A 232 -11.86 -25.92 -15.28
CA VAL A 232 -13.08 -25.98 -16.10
C VAL A 232 -13.28 -24.76 -16.99
N LEU A 233 -12.35 -23.79 -16.97
CA LEU A 233 -12.55 -22.50 -17.63
C LEU A 233 -11.81 -22.41 -18.97
N ASP A 234 -12.54 -21.93 -19.98
CA ASP A 234 -11.98 -21.54 -21.27
C ASP A 234 -11.12 -20.28 -21.12
N ARG A 235 -10.21 -20.07 -22.07
CA ARG A 235 -9.42 -18.82 -22.12
C ARG A 235 -10.33 -17.66 -22.50
N VAL A 236 -10.10 -16.51 -21.87
CA VAL A 236 -10.89 -15.29 -22.13
C VAL A 236 -9.99 -14.11 -22.47
N ALA A 237 -10.46 -13.25 -23.36
CA ALA A 237 -9.86 -11.94 -23.61
C ALA A 237 -10.15 -10.99 -22.45
N ILE A 238 -9.25 -10.01 -22.25
CA ILE A 238 -9.49 -8.89 -21.33
C ILE A 238 -10.19 -7.78 -22.10
N ASP A 239 -11.43 -7.49 -21.72
CA ASP A 239 -12.25 -6.47 -22.38
C ASP A 239 -11.89 -5.03 -21.90
N SER A 240 -11.07 -4.91 -20.85
CA SER A 240 -10.63 -3.63 -20.26
C SER A 240 -9.29 -3.16 -20.82
N LYS A 241 -9.21 -1.87 -21.20
CA LYS A 241 -7.94 -1.25 -21.58
C LYS A 241 -7.03 -1.12 -20.35
N LEU A 242 -5.86 -1.76 -20.39
CA LEU A 242 -4.86 -1.62 -19.34
C LEU A 242 -4.24 -0.21 -19.34
N SER A 243 -3.98 0.32 -18.15
CA SER A 243 -3.27 1.58 -17.98
C SER A 243 -1.80 1.44 -18.38
N ILE A 244 -1.16 2.57 -18.68
CA ILE A 244 0.29 2.64 -18.91
C ILE A 244 1.05 2.75 -17.58
N SER A 245 0.36 3.07 -16.49
CA SER A 245 0.92 3.37 -15.18
C SER A 245 0.27 2.52 -14.08
N HIS A 246 1.10 2.05 -13.14
CA HIS A 246 0.72 1.35 -11.91
C HIS A 246 0.46 2.29 -10.74
N LYS A 247 0.08 3.55 -10.98
CA LYS A 247 -0.26 4.50 -9.90
C LYS A 247 -1.51 4.05 -9.14
N LYS A 248 -2.50 3.53 -9.88
CA LYS A 248 -3.67 2.84 -9.35
C LYS A 248 -3.54 1.37 -9.74
N SER A 249 -3.91 0.46 -8.85
CA SER A 249 -3.90 -0.96 -9.18
C SER A 249 -4.84 -1.27 -10.33
N PHE A 250 -4.61 -2.39 -11.01
CA PHE A 250 -5.53 -2.90 -12.02
C PHE A 250 -6.95 -3.06 -11.43
N LEU A 251 -7.08 -3.53 -10.19
CA LEU A 251 -8.40 -3.80 -9.60
C LEU A 251 -9.15 -2.55 -9.18
N VAL A 252 -8.46 -1.51 -8.71
CA VAL A 252 -9.08 -0.19 -8.50
C VAL A 252 -9.65 0.34 -9.82
N GLN A 253 -8.92 0.16 -10.93
CA GLN A 253 -9.38 0.60 -12.25
C GLN A 253 -10.51 -0.29 -12.78
N TYR A 254 -10.43 -1.59 -12.55
CA TYR A 254 -11.40 -2.57 -13.02
C TYR A 254 -12.78 -2.37 -12.36
N LEU A 255 -12.79 -2.03 -11.06
CA LEU A 255 -14.01 -1.74 -10.31
C LEU A 255 -14.49 -0.28 -10.44
N SER A 256 -13.91 0.53 -11.31
CA SER A 256 -14.19 1.98 -11.33
C SER A 256 -15.62 2.35 -11.73
N ASN A 257 -16.33 1.43 -12.40
CA ASN A 257 -17.73 1.62 -12.80
C ASN A 257 -18.72 1.08 -11.76
N GLU A 258 -18.24 0.38 -10.73
CA GLU A 258 -19.06 -0.13 -9.66
C GLU A 258 -19.39 0.95 -8.63
N LYS A 259 -20.36 0.66 -7.75
CA LYS A 259 -20.68 1.57 -6.64
C LYS A 259 -19.46 1.73 -5.74
N LEU A 260 -18.93 2.95 -5.68
CA LEU A 260 -17.80 3.28 -4.82
C LEU A 260 -18.17 3.14 -3.34
N ILE A 261 -17.30 2.47 -2.59
CA ILE A 261 -17.39 2.33 -1.14
C ILE A 261 -16.11 2.90 -0.55
N GLU A 262 -16.24 3.89 0.32
CA GLU A 262 -15.11 4.58 0.94
C GLU A 262 -14.32 3.63 1.87
N GLY A 263 -13.00 3.74 1.84
CA GLY A 263 -12.06 2.97 2.64
C GLY A 263 -10.84 3.81 3.07
N LEU A 264 -9.93 3.21 3.83
CA LEU A 264 -8.81 3.90 4.46
C LEU A 264 -7.45 3.66 3.76
N ASP A 265 -7.36 2.62 2.93
CA ASP A 265 -6.09 2.20 2.30
C ASP A 265 -5.78 3.02 1.04
N TRP A 266 -4.68 3.77 1.07
CA TRP A 266 -4.23 4.55 -0.08
C TRP A 266 -3.77 3.67 -1.25
N GLN A 267 -3.35 2.42 -1.02
CA GLN A 267 -3.01 1.46 -2.09
C GLN A 267 -4.25 0.98 -2.84
N ALA A 268 -5.42 1.11 -2.23
CA ALA A 268 -6.73 0.84 -2.81
C ALA A 268 -7.46 2.14 -3.21
N ASP A 269 -6.72 3.25 -3.39
CA ASP A 269 -7.26 4.57 -3.73
C ASP A 269 -8.33 5.08 -2.75
N TYR A 270 -8.23 4.68 -1.48
CA TYR A 270 -9.21 4.93 -0.41
C TYR A 270 -10.58 4.33 -0.68
N HIS A 271 -10.61 3.15 -1.31
CA HIS A 271 -11.81 2.35 -1.50
C HIS A 271 -11.73 1.01 -0.77
N ASP A 272 -12.91 0.49 -0.41
CA ASP A 272 -13.07 -0.86 0.13
C ASP A 272 -13.25 -1.87 -1.02
N LEU A 273 -12.12 -2.39 -1.53
CA LEU A 273 -12.14 -3.31 -2.68
C LEU A 273 -12.93 -4.60 -2.40
N PRO A 274 -12.79 -5.29 -1.24
CA PRO A 274 -13.62 -6.45 -0.94
C PRO A 274 -15.12 -6.15 -1.00
N ALA A 275 -15.56 -5.03 -0.40
CA ALA A 275 -16.97 -4.66 -0.43
C ALA A 275 -17.45 -4.27 -1.83
N MET A 276 -16.62 -3.59 -2.62
CA MET A 276 -16.96 -3.23 -4.01
C MET A 276 -17.08 -4.47 -4.90
N ALA A 277 -16.11 -5.38 -4.82
CA ALA A 277 -16.13 -6.64 -5.57
C ALA A 277 -17.33 -7.52 -5.20
N SER A 278 -17.69 -7.58 -3.91
CA SER A 278 -18.86 -8.33 -3.43
C SER A 278 -20.20 -7.76 -3.93
N ASN A 279 -20.22 -6.51 -4.40
CA ASN A 279 -21.42 -5.88 -4.97
C ASN A 279 -21.41 -5.86 -6.51
N MET A 280 -20.29 -6.23 -7.15
CA MET A 280 -20.18 -6.31 -8.60
C MET A 280 -21.03 -7.46 -9.14
N ASN A 281 -21.67 -7.25 -10.30
CA ASN A 281 -22.28 -8.34 -11.05
C ASN A 281 -21.20 -9.06 -11.89
N MET A 282 -20.66 -10.17 -11.38
CA MET A 282 -19.55 -10.89 -11.99
C MET A 282 -20.00 -11.78 -13.16
N SER A 283 -19.40 -11.62 -14.33
CA SER A 283 -19.57 -12.54 -15.46
C SER A 283 -18.59 -13.73 -15.40
N ASP A 284 -18.81 -14.77 -16.20
CA ASP A 284 -17.88 -15.91 -16.30
C ASP A 284 -16.49 -15.50 -16.80
N LYS A 285 -16.42 -14.48 -17.66
CA LYS A 285 -15.14 -13.90 -18.10
C LYS A 285 -14.41 -13.24 -16.93
N ASP A 286 -15.13 -12.48 -16.12
CA ASP A 286 -14.58 -11.80 -14.94
C ASP A 286 -14.07 -12.83 -13.93
N LYS A 287 -14.83 -13.90 -13.69
CA LYS A 287 -14.41 -15.02 -12.85
C LYS A 287 -13.11 -15.65 -13.35
N THR A 288 -13.00 -15.90 -14.66
CA THR A 288 -11.79 -16.47 -15.27
C THR A 288 -10.58 -15.56 -15.13
N LEU A 289 -10.76 -14.25 -15.38
CA LEU A 289 -9.73 -13.24 -15.18
C LEU A 289 -9.26 -13.21 -13.72
N MET A 290 -10.17 -13.13 -12.76
CA MET A 290 -9.81 -13.03 -11.34
C MET A 290 -9.13 -14.30 -10.83
N LEU A 291 -9.58 -15.48 -11.26
CA LEU A 291 -8.91 -16.74 -10.93
C LEU A 291 -7.47 -16.79 -11.48
N ALA A 292 -7.25 -16.35 -12.71
CA ALA A 292 -5.92 -16.28 -13.31
C ALA A 292 -5.00 -15.30 -12.55
N MET A 293 -5.55 -14.17 -12.11
CA MET A 293 -4.85 -13.19 -11.27
C MET A 293 -4.48 -13.79 -9.91
N MET A 294 -5.42 -14.43 -9.21
CA MET A 294 -5.20 -15.08 -7.90
C MET A 294 -4.16 -16.23 -7.96
N GLU A 295 -4.23 -17.08 -8.99
CA GLU A 295 -3.23 -18.15 -9.22
C GLU A 295 -1.83 -17.55 -9.38
N SER A 296 -1.72 -16.48 -10.16
CA SER A 296 -0.45 -15.80 -10.41
C SER A 296 0.06 -15.04 -9.18
N ASP A 297 -0.84 -14.46 -8.39
CA ASP A 297 -0.53 -13.79 -7.13
C ASP A 297 0.10 -14.75 -6.11
N ILE A 298 -0.52 -15.91 -5.85
CA ILE A 298 0.09 -16.95 -5.00
C ILE A 298 1.39 -17.46 -5.61
N GLY A 299 1.40 -17.68 -6.93
CA GLY A 299 2.59 -18.08 -7.67
C GLY A 299 3.79 -17.17 -7.36
N ILE A 300 3.60 -15.86 -7.44
CA ILE A 300 4.63 -14.85 -7.19
C ILE A 300 4.97 -14.75 -5.69
N HIS A 301 3.98 -14.53 -4.83
CA HIS A 301 4.21 -14.11 -3.45
C HIS A 301 4.47 -15.28 -2.50
N TYR A 302 4.00 -16.48 -2.83
CA TYR A 302 4.19 -17.69 -2.02
C TYR A 302 5.07 -18.74 -2.69
N HIS A 303 4.88 -19.06 -3.98
CA HIS A 303 5.72 -20.05 -4.68
C HIS A 303 7.01 -19.46 -5.27
N ALA A 304 7.22 -18.15 -5.11
CA ALA A 304 8.39 -17.44 -5.61
C ALA A 304 8.61 -17.60 -7.12
N TRP A 305 7.52 -17.63 -7.90
CA TRP A 305 7.59 -17.59 -9.35
C TRP A 305 8.39 -16.38 -9.83
N THR A 306 9.22 -16.63 -10.82
CA THR A 306 9.93 -15.60 -11.57
C THR A 306 8.97 -14.85 -12.50
N LEU A 307 9.34 -13.64 -12.94
CA LEU A 307 8.51 -12.89 -13.91
C LEU A 307 8.13 -13.70 -15.16
N PRO A 308 9.06 -14.46 -15.79
CA PRO A 308 8.69 -15.29 -16.94
C PRO A 308 7.64 -16.36 -16.60
N GLN A 309 7.77 -17.01 -15.44
CA GLN A 309 6.81 -18.04 -15.01
C GLN A 309 5.41 -17.44 -14.80
N ALA A 310 5.32 -16.30 -14.11
CA ALA A 310 4.04 -15.63 -13.88
C ALA A 310 3.38 -15.15 -15.19
N LYS A 311 4.17 -14.60 -16.14
CA LYS A 311 3.65 -14.21 -17.46
C LYS A 311 3.14 -15.39 -18.27
N VAL A 312 3.90 -16.48 -18.31
CA VAL A 312 3.48 -17.72 -18.99
C VAL A 312 2.19 -18.26 -18.38
N ASN A 313 2.03 -18.16 -17.05
CA ASN A 313 0.79 -18.55 -16.40
C ASN A 313 -0.40 -17.70 -16.89
N LEU A 314 -0.29 -16.37 -16.83
CA LEU A 314 -1.37 -15.49 -17.30
C LEU A 314 -1.70 -15.71 -18.78
N MET A 315 -0.71 -15.82 -19.66
CA MET A 315 -0.92 -16.05 -21.09
C MET A 315 -1.52 -17.44 -21.39
N LYS A 316 -1.32 -18.42 -20.50
CA LYS A 316 -1.96 -19.74 -20.61
C LYS A 316 -3.45 -19.66 -20.26
N ARG A 317 -3.84 -18.78 -19.33
CA ARG A 317 -5.23 -18.64 -18.85
C ARG A 317 -6.03 -17.59 -19.63
N LEU A 318 -5.38 -16.58 -20.18
CA LEU A 318 -6.01 -15.41 -20.78
C LEU A 318 -5.54 -15.22 -22.23
N GLU A 319 -6.39 -14.65 -23.08
CA GLU A 319 -6.06 -14.24 -24.45
C GLU A 319 -5.41 -12.86 -24.45
N ILE A 320 -4.18 -12.80 -23.97
CA ILE A 320 -3.42 -11.55 -23.80
C ILE A 320 -2.04 -11.61 -24.47
N THR A 321 -1.54 -10.44 -24.82
CA THR A 321 -0.19 -10.20 -25.31
C THR A 321 0.85 -10.33 -24.20
N GLN A 322 2.13 -10.35 -24.60
CA GLN A 322 3.24 -10.40 -23.64
C GLN A 322 3.34 -9.09 -22.83
N GLU A 323 3.02 -7.95 -23.44
CA GLU A 323 2.98 -6.63 -22.82
C GLU A 323 1.89 -6.54 -21.75
N GLU A 324 0.69 -7.02 -22.06
CA GLU A 324 -0.43 -7.08 -21.12
C GLU A 324 -0.11 -8.04 -19.95
N ALA A 325 0.46 -9.20 -20.23
CA ALA A 325 0.92 -10.12 -19.18
C ALA A 325 2.01 -9.50 -18.31
N GLN A 326 2.93 -8.72 -18.89
CA GLN A 326 3.95 -7.99 -18.13
C GLN A 326 3.31 -6.95 -17.21
N TYR A 327 2.35 -6.18 -17.70
CA TYR A 327 1.62 -5.21 -16.90
C TYR A 327 0.94 -5.89 -15.71
N LEU A 328 0.16 -6.95 -15.92
CA LEU A 328 -0.57 -7.62 -14.84
C LEU A 328 0.36 -8.26 -13.81
N VAL A 329 1.48 -8.84 -14.24
CA VAL A 329 2.49 -9.39 -13.30
C VAL A 329 3.12 -8.29 -12.45
N GLU A 330 3.44 -7.14 -13.03
CA GLU A 330 3.94 -5.99 -12.27
C GLU A 330 2.90 -5.45 -11.31
N ASP A 331 1.65 -5.35 -11.74
CA ASP A 331 0.54 -4.91 -10.89
C ASP A 331 0.36 -5.83 -9.68
N ILE A 332 0.39 -7.16 -9.88
CA ILE A 332 0.34 -8.15 -8.79
C ILE A 332 1.50 -7.95 -7.80
N ILE A 333 2.73 -7.76 -8.31
CA ILE A 333 3.92 -7.54 -7.45
C ILE A 333 3.76 -6.28 -6.60
N LEU A 334 3.20 -5.23 -7.19
CA LEU A 334 2.99 -3.93 -6.57
C LEU A 334 1.77 -3.90 -5.63
N TYR A 335 0.75 -4.72 -5.89
CA TYR A 335 -0.51 -4.77 -5.16
C TYR A 335 -0.87 -6.19 -4.69
N PRO A 336 0.01 -6.83 -3.90
CA PRO A 336 -0.15 -8.23 -3.49
C PRO A 336 -1.48 -8.50 -2.81
N GLY A 337 -2.13 -9.59 -3.21
CA GLY A 337 -3.36 -10.09 -2.60
C GLY A 337 -4.62 -9.33 -3.00
N GLN A 338 -4.55 -8.19 -3.70
CA GLN A 338 -5.76 -7.42 -4.03
C GLN A 338 -6.77 -8.25 -4.85
N SER A 339 -6.30 -9.18 -5.70
CA SER A 339 -7.17 -10.07 -6.48
C SER A 339 -8.11 -10.90 -5.63
N PHE A 340 -7.74 -11.19 -4.37
CA PHE A 340 -8.58 -11.94 -3.44
C PHE A 340 -9.85 -11.20 -3.01
N SER A 341 -9.97 -9.90 -3.29
CA SER A 341 -11.21 -9.12 -3.10
C SER A 341 -12.44 -9.77 -3.75
N PHE A 342 -12.23 -10.53 -4.81
CA PHE A 342 -13.28 -11.15 -5.62
C PHE A 342 -13.68 -12.54 -5.16
N ILE A 343 -13.05 -13.12 -4.12
CA ILE A 343 -13.20 -14.54 -3.83
C ILE A 343 -14.63 -14.92 -3.44
N GLN A 344 -15.36 -14.05 -2.74
CA GLN A 344 -16.73 -14.30 -2.27
C GLN A 344 -17.74 -14.44 -3.41
N GLN A 345 -17.38 -13.98 -4.62
CA GLN A 345 -18.19 -14.12 -5.84
C GLN A 345 -17.81 -15.38 -6.64
N ILE A 346 -16.66 -16.00 -6.33
CA ILE A 346 -16.06 -17.06 -7.12
C ILE A 346 -16.30 -18.44 -6.49
N ILE A 347 -16.15 -18.53 -5.16
CA ILE A 347 -16.15 -19.78 -4.39
C ILE A 347 -17.39 -19.88 -3.51
#